data_AF-A0A924B1B3-F1
#
_entry.id   AF-A0A924B1B3-F1
#
_cell.length_a   1.000
_cell.length_b   1.000
_cell.length_c   1.000
_cell.angle_alpha   90.00
_cell.angle_beta   90.00
_cell.angle_gamma   90.00
#
_symmetry.space_group_name_H-M   'P 1'
#
loop_
_entity.id
_entity.type
_entity.pdbx_description
1 polymer ?
#
loop_
_entity_poly.entity_id
_entity_poly.type
_entity_poly.pdbx_seq_one_letter_code
_entity_poly.pdbx_strand_id
1 'polypeptide(L)'
;MTTFMLRALFIFSCAIAFTGCSKNDDTKQGPANPAGLGPQGTETEPKSDIGINTTTKQQFQPILDMGQRAVVWLNLVNSHRDLNSRLNLADRTTKNPVPPEKPNVSSVKSILEKFNTRLTEIPESMRPYLVDKKELVETLPIDDVIFLKSIRDLNSTYQAAVRWLGQEAWFIDYEQNDVYDIRGFYFIQKDPTAEQKIKQYFANSDADQATIKGWLVGMCHNSMMPTAICSAQFDEAKTNDDVYAYYQKNFKAAQAAYQDFFKVKPVRKDITWSPEQKTITQNFIDPNVAKVANWLKTNIEEEWKNTGFQLIINFVKQNPISPFIVFEKGVTPHVSGENWETITMDPDYSLDDYNTQWTIRHEFGHILGFPDCYLEFYNKTEKTMTYYTIEPDNLMCAWGGKLQPSHETELRKAYTVVQ
;
A
#
# COMPACT_ATOMS: atom_id res chain seq x y z
N MET A 1 6.41 15.63 -41.89
CA MET A 1 6.16 14.30 -41.28
C MET A 1 6.80 14.33 -39.90
N THR A 2 6.03 14.80 -38.93
CA THR A 2 6.47 15.18 -37.59
C THR A 2 6.27 14.01 -36.64
N THR A 3 7.37 13.59 -36.01
CA THR A 3 7.41 12.58 -34.96
C THR A 3 6.72 13.11 -33.71
N PHE A 4 5.48 12.68 -33.46
CA PHE A 4 4.77 12.94 -32.20
C PHE A 4 5.32 11.96 -31.14
N MET A 5 6.16 12.44 -30.24
CA MET A 5 6.55 11.70 -29.03
C MET A 5 5.34 11.60 -28.11
N LEU A 6 4.92 10.36 -27.83
CA LEU A 6 3.92 10.00 -26.82
C LEU A 6 4.44 10.42 -25.43
N ARG A 7 3.90 11.50 -24.87
CA ARG A 7 3.87 11.68 -23.42
C ARG A 7 2.71 10.83 -22.89
N ALA A 8 3.01 9.60 -22.50
CA ALA A 8 2.03 8.76 -21.82
C ALA A 8 1.73 9.38 -20.45
N LEU A 9 0.48 9.83 -20.24
CA LEU A 9 -0.06 10.11 -18.93
C LEU A 9 -0.03 8.78 -18.14
N PHE A 10 0.96 8.59 -17.28
CA PHE A 10 0.96 7.51 -16.30
C PHE A 10 -0.05 7.87 -15.22
N ILE A 11 -1.27 7.36 -15.35
CA ILE A 11 -2.26 7.42 -14.28
C ILE A 11 -1.87 6.34 -13.25
N PHE A 12 -1.01 6.74 -12.31
CA PHE A 12 -0.67 5.95 -11.13
C PHE A 12 -1.85 5.97 -10.16
N SER A 13 -2.69 4.92 -10.18
CA SER A 13 -3.42 4.65 -8.93
C SER A 13 -2.38 4.27 -7.88
N CYS A 14 -2.61 4.60 -6.60
CA CYS A 14 -1.86 4.09 -5.44
C CYS A 14 -1.86 2.54 -5.37
N ALA A 15 -1.23 1.86 -6.33
CA ALA A 15 -0.39 0.73 -6.02
C ALA A 15 0.91 1.38 -5.63
N ILE A 16 1.12 1.53 -4.33
CA ILE A 16 2.30 2.21 -3.84
C ILE A 16 3.50 1.38 -4.30
N ALA A 17 4.19 1.86 -5.33
CA ALA A 17 5.43 1.28 -5.80
C ALA A 17 6.48 1.71 -4.78
N PHE A 18 6.51 1.02 -3.64
CA PHE A 18 7.56 1.18 -2.67
C PHE A 18 8.83 0.59 -3.28
N THR A 19 9.71 1.47 -3.72
CA THR A 19 11.14 1.23 -3.47
C THR A 19 11.24 1.10 -1.97
N GLY A 20 11.33 -0.14 -1.48
CA GLY A 20 11.56 -0.38 -0.07
C GLY A 20 12.69 0.53 0.40
N CYS A 21 12.50 1.17 1.54
CA CYS A 21 13.64 1.52 2.37
C CYS A 21 14.35 0.20 2.69
N SER A 22 15.20 -0.25 1.77
CA SER A 22 16.29 -1.14 2.09
C SER A 22 16.98 -0.50 3.28
N LYS A 23 17.19 -1.28 4.34
CA LYS A 23 17.98 -0.86 5.50
C LYS A 23 19.37 -0.49 4.96
N ASN A 24 19.56 0.77 4.62
CA ASN A 24 20.87 1.28 4.26
C ASN A 24 21.68 1.33 5.54
N ASP A 25 22.76 0.58 5.54
CA ASP A 25 23.89 0.75 6.44
C ASP A 25 24.25 2.23 6.53
N ASP A 26 24.23 2.74 7.76
CA ASP A 26 24.85 3.99 8.14
C ASP A 26 26.33 3.96 7.73
N THR A 27 26.71 4.61 6.64
CA THR A 27 27.99 5.33 6.48
C THR A 27 28.17 5.85 5.05
N LYS A 28 27.89 7.14 4.86
CA LYS A 28 28.75 8.08 4.12
C LYS A 28 28.16 9.50 4.19
N GLN A 29 28.74 10.28 5.10
CA GLN A 29 28.49 11.72 5.23
C GLN A 29 29.17 12.48 4.07
N GLY A 30 28.41 13.33 3.40
CA GLY A 30 28.93 14.43 2.57
C GLY A 30 28.38 15.76 3.12
N PRO A 31 29.12 16.87 3.04
CA PRO A 31 28.81 18.07 3.80
C PRO A 31 27.65 18.86 3.18
N ALA A 32 26.80 19.37 4.08
CA ALA A 32 25.67 20.25 3.79
C ALA A 32 26.12 21.66 3.36
N ASN A 33 25.32 22.29 2.49
CA ASN A 33 25.42 23.71 2.16
C ASN A 33 23.99 24.33 2.14
N PRO A 34 23.74 25.49 2.77
CA PRO A 34 22.38 26.01 2.90
C PRO A 34 22.03 27.15 1.92
N ALA A 35 20.73 27.20 1.58
CA ALA A 35 19.88 28.33 1.14
C ALA A 35 19.96 28.90 -0.31
N GLY A 36 18.80 28.93 -1.00
CA GLY A 36 18.49 29.96 -2.01
C GLY A 36 17.59 29.58 -3.21
N LEU A 37 16.27 29.83 -3.08
CA LEU A 37 15.25 30.27 -4.08
C LEU A 37 15.44 30.01 -5.61
N GLY A 38 14.44 29.35 -6.21
CA GLY A 38 13.88 29.68 -7.54
C GLY A 38 14.44 28.94 -8.77
N PRO A 39 13.64 28.77 -9.85
CA PRO A 39 13.54 27.50 -10.55
C PRO A 39 14.47 27.38 -11.76
N GLN A 40 15.25 26.32 -11.81
CA GLN A 40 15.74 25.72 -13.04
C GLN A 40 15.63 24.20 -12.89
N GLY A 41 14.47 23.67 -13.26
CA GLY A 41 14.33 22.25 -13.56
C GLY A 41 15.18 21.96 -14.78
N THR A 42 16.44 21.58 -14.56
CA THR A 42 17.16 20.76 -15.53
C THR A 42 16.35 19.47 -15.63
N GLU A 43 15.71 19.25 -16.78
CA GLU A 43 15.13 17.96 -17.14
C GLU A 43 16.24 16.92 -17.00
N THR A 44 16.33 16.27 -15.85
CA THR A 44 17.11 15.05 -15.70
C THR A 44 16.48 14.05 -16.66
N GLU A 45 17.26 13.61 -17.64
CA GLU A 45 16.87 12.54 -18.55
C GLU A 45 16.20 11.41 -17.76
N PRO A 46 15.08 10.86 -18.26
CA PRO A 46 14.38 9.79 -17.57
C PRO A 46 15.38 8.69 -17.26
N LYS A 47 15.54 8.36 -15.97
CA LYS A 47 16.34 7.22 -15.52
C LYS A 47 15.96 6.05 -16.42
N SER A 48 16.93 5.56 -17.19
CA SER A 48 16.79 4.44 -18.14
C SER A 48 15.89 3.36 -17.56
N ASP A 49 15.02 2.72 -18.35
CA ASP A 49 14.17 1.56 -17.98
C ASP A 49 14.98 0.45 -17.24
N ILE A 50 15.31 0.63 -15.96
CA ILE A 50 16.17 -0.28 -15.21
C ILE A 50 15.36 -1.55 -14.99
N GLY A 51 15.66 -2.59 -15.77
CA GLY A 51 15.29 -3.97 -15.48
C GLY A 51 13.88 -4.41 -15.87
N ILE A 52 13.09 -3.62 -16.61
CA ILE A 52 11.79 -4.10 -17.10
C ILE A 52 12.02 -5.22 -18.13
N ASN A 53 11.43 -6.39 -17.90
CA ASN A 53 11.49 -7.47 -18.87
C ASN A 53 10.69 -7.10 -20.12
N THR A 54 11.39 -6.95 -21.25
CA THR A 54 10.78 -6.55 -22.52
C THR A 54 9.67 -7.50 -22.97
N THR A 55 9.79 -8.80 -22.66
CA THR A 55 8.76 -9.80 -22.98
C THR A 55 7.51 -9.59 -22.14
N THR A 56 7.64 -9.40 -20.82
CA THR A 56 6.51 -9.11 -19.92
C THR A 56 5.79 -7.83 -20.36
N LYS A 57 6.55 -6.76 -20.65
CA LYS A 57 6.00 -5.48 -21.14
C LYS A 57 5.21 -5.66 -22.44
N GLN A 58 5.73 -6.42 -23.40
CA GLN A 58 5.03 -6.72 -24.65
C GLN A 58 3.72 -7.50 -24.41
N GLN A 59 3.72 -8.47 -23.51
CA GLN A 59 2.52 -9.23 -23.16
C GLN A 59 1.43 -8.36 -22.53
N PHE A 60 1.82 -7.38 -21.71
CA PHE A 60 0.88 -6.47 -21.06
C PHE A 60 0.48 -5.27 -21.93
N GLN A 61 1.13 -5.01 -23.06
CA GLN A 61 0.83 -3.84 -23.88
C GLN A 61 -0.66 -3.69 -24.24
N PRO A 62 -1.41 -4.74 -24.61
CA PRO A 62 -2.85 -4.62 -24.86
C PRO A 62 -3.64 -4.17 -23.62
N ILE A 63 -3.24 -4.61 -22.42
CA ILE A 63 -3.84 -4.22 -21.14
C ILE A 63 -3.55 -2.75 -20.86
N LEU A 64 -2.29 -2.33 -21.07
CA LEU A 64 -1.83 -0.95 -20.86
C LEU A 64 -2.58 0.03 -21.77
N ASP A 65 -2.64 -0.27 -23.08
CA ASP A 65 -3.36 0.53 -24.07
C ASP A 65 -4.84 0.72 -23.71
N MET A 66 -5.52 -0.40 -23.41
CA MET A 66 -6.97 -0.39 -23.14
C MET A 66 -7.30 0.30 -21.82
N GLY A 67 -6.50 0.05 -20.77
CA GLY A 67 -6.65 0.67 -19.47
C GLY A 67 -6.46 2.19 -19.54
N GLN A 68 -5.40 2.65 -20.19
CA GLN A 68 -5.17 4.09 -20.40
C GLN A 68 -6.33 4.73 -21.17
N ARG A 69 -6.79 4.09 -22.24
CA ARG A 69 -7.93 4.58 -23.04
C ARG A 69 -9.23 4.64 -22.23
N ALA A 70 -9.48 3.67 -21.36
CA ALA A 70 -10.65 3.64 -20.48
C ALA A 70 -10.64 4.83 -19.50
N VAL A 71 -9.48 5.19 -18.93
CA VAL A 71 -9.37 6.38 -18.06
C VAL A 71 -9.55 7.67 -18.86
N VAL A 72 -8.97 7.78 -20.06
CA VAL A 72 -9.19 8.95 -20.93
C VAL A 72 -10.68 9.13 -21.23
N TRP A 73 -11.40 8.03 -21.48
CA TRP A 73 -12.84 8.09 -21.75
C TRP A 73 -13.64 8.55 -20.53
N LEU A 74 -13.31 8.04 -19.34
CA LEU A 74 -13.93 8.50 -18.09
C LEU A 74 -13.72 10.01 -17.88
N ASN A 75 -12.49 10.50 -18.12
CA ASN A 75 -12.17 11.91 -17.98
C ASN A 75 -12.95 12.78 -18.97
N LEU A 76 -13.09 12.33 -20.22
CA LEU A 76 -13.91 12.99 -21.24
C LEU A 76 -15.36 13.11 -20.77
N VAL A 77 -15.96 12.01 -20.30
CA VAL A 77 -17.33 11.99 -19.77
C VAL A 77 -17.51 12.92 -18.57
N ASN A 78 -16.51 12.97 -17.67
CA ASN A 78 -16.55 13.83 -16.48
C ASN A 78 -16.30 15.32 -16.76
N SER A 79 -15.72 15.66 -17.92
CA SER A 79 -15.43 17.06 -18.28
C SER A 79 -16.70 17.91 -18.48
N HIS A 80 -17.85 17.25 -18.72
CA HIS A 80 -19.17 17.88 -18.90
C HIS A 80 -20.12 17.68 -17.72
N ARG A 81 -19.64 17.10 -16.63
CA ARG A 81 -20.41 16.81 -15.42
C ARG A 81 -20.08 17.78 -14.30
N ASP A 82 -21.09 18.17 -13.53
CA ASP A 82 -20.88 18.87 -12.27
C ASP A 82 -20.20 17.95 -11.25
N LEU A 83 -19.59 18.52 -10.21
CA LEU A 83 -18.80 17.78 -9.24
C LEU A 83 -19.57 16.63 -8.57
N ASN A 84 -20.89 16.77 -8.37
CA ASN A 84 -21.70 15.77 -7.68
C ASN A 84 -22.18 14.63 -8.61
N SER A 85 -22.15 14.84 -9.93
CA SER A 85 -22.56 13.84 -10.93
C SER A 85 -21.38 13.13 -11.61
N ARG A 86 -20.14 13.51 -11.28
CA ARG A 86 -18.93 12.84 -11.79
C ARG A 86 -18.87 11.38 -11.40
N LEU A 87 -18.48 10.56 -12.36
CA LEU A 87 -18.22 9.14 -12.19
C LEU A 87 -16.81 8.95 -11.66
N ASN A 88 -16.65 8.22 -10.56
CA ASN A 88 -15.34 8.03 -9.92
C ASN A 88 -14.92 6.57 -9.97
N LEU A 89 -13.66 6.30 -10.35
CA LEU A 89 -13.11 4.93 -10.33
C LEU A 89 -13.12 4.31 -8.93
N ALA A 90 -13.16 5.16 -7.91
CA ALA A 90 -13.08 4.73 -6.53
C ALA A 90 -13.99 5.59 -5.65
N ASP A 91 -14.50 4.98 -4.59
CA ASP A 91 -15.37 5.56 -3.56
C ASP A 91 -15.18 4.73 -2.27
N ARG A 92 -15.79 5.14 -1.16
CA ARG A 92 -15.68 4.42 0.13
C ARG A 92 -16.11 2.95 0.07
N THR A 93 -16.91 2.54 -0.92
CA THR A 93 -17.52 1.20 -0.98
C THR A 93 -16.82 0.26 -1.95
N THR A 94 -15.89 0.76 -2.78
CA THR A 94 -15.35 0.02 -3.92
C THR A 94 -14.05 -0.74 -3.67
N LYS A 95 -13.28 -0.43 -2.62
CA LYS A 95 -12.15 -1.29 -2.25
C LYS A 95 -12.47 -2.11 -1.02
N ASN A 96 -12.67 -3.39 -1.26
CA ASN A 96 -12.63 -4.37 -0.20
C ASN A 96 -11.17 -4.57 0.22
N PRO A 97 -10.88 -4.58 1.53
CA PRO A 97 -9.58 -4.99 2.03
C PRO A 97 -9.25 -6.41 1.55
N VAL A 98 -7.97 -6.71 1.43
CA VAL A 98 -7.48 -8.04 0.98
C VAL A 98 -6.95 -8.75 2.21
N PRO A 99 -7.78 -9.52 2.93
CA PRO A 99 -7.41 -10.01 4.25
C PRO A 99 -6.40 -11.18 4.16
N PRO A 100 -5.68 -11.51 5.24
CA PRO A 100 -4.67 -12.57 5.22
C PRO A 100 -5.23 -13.97 4.88
N GLU A 101 -6.51 -14.22 5.13
CA GLU A 101 -7.27 -15.42 4.75
C GLU A 101 -7.38 -15.60 3.23
N LYS A 102 -7.39 -14.50 2.49
CA LYS A 102 -7.59 -14.47 1.04
C LYS A 102 -6.66 -13.45 0.41
N PRO A 103 -5.34 -13.70 0.44
CA PRO A 103 -4.38 -12.80 -0.14
C PRO A 103 -4.60 -12.70 -1.66
N ASN A 104 -4.27 -11.54 -2.21
CA ASN A 104 -4.21 -11.39 -3.65
C ASN A 104 -2.91 -12.02 -4.15
N VAL A 105 -3.02 -12.97 -5.07
CA VAL A 105 -1.88 -13.65 -5.69
C VAL A 105 -1.89 -13.31 -7.17
N SER A 106 -0.87 -12.61 -7.63
CA SER A 106 -0.75 -12.15 -9.01
C SER A 106 0.45 -12.76 -9.70
N SER A 107 0.32 -13.01 -11.01
CA SER A 107 1.36 -13.48 -11.92
C SER A 107 1.08 -12.91 -13.30
N VAL A 108 2.05 -12.96 -14.20
CA VAL A 108 1.82 -12.65 -15.63
C VAL A 108 0.62 -13.42 -16.17
N LYS A 109 0.54 -14.73 -15.86
CA LYS A 109 -0.56 -15.60 -16.28
C LYS A 109 -1.90 -15.13 -15.75
N SER A 110 -2.04 -14.92 -14.43
CA SER A 110 -3.34 -14.56 -13.83
C SER A 110 -3.81 -13.15 -14.25
N ILE A 111 -2.88 -12.22 -14.51
CA ILE A 111 -3.20 -10.89 -15.03
C ILE A 111 -3.74 -11.00 -16.47
N LEU A 112 -3.07 -11.77 -17.34
CA LEU A 112 -3.53 -12.01 -18.72
C LEU A 112 -4.88 -12.73 -18.76
N GLU A 113 -5.08 -13.75 -17.92
CA GLU A 113 -6.36 -14.46 -17.80
C GLU A 113 -7.48 -13.51 -17.38
N LYS A 114 -7.24 -12.68 -16.36
CA LYS A 114 -8.21 -11.67 -15.93
C LYS A 114 -8.55 -10.69 -17.05
N PHE A 115 -7.55 -10.23 -17.81
CA PHE A 115 -7.77 -9.35 -18.97
C PHE A 115 -8.62 -10.01 -20.04
N ASN A 116 -8.30 -11.27 -20.41
CA ASN A 116 -9.07 -12.01 -21.41
C ASN A 116 -10.53 -12.22 -20.97
N THR A 117 -10.76 -12.52 -19.69
CA THR A 117 -12.12 -12.58 -19.13
C THR A 117 -12.81 -11.22 -19.29
N ARG A 118 -12.16 -10.11 -18.93
CA ARG A 118 -12.75 -8.78 -19.10
C ARG A 118 -13.08 -8.46 -20.56
N LEU A 119 -12.24 -8.84 -21.52
CA LEU A 119 -12.53 -8.67 -22.95
C LEU A 119 -13.83 -9.33 -23.40
N THR A 120 -14.23 -10.43 -22.77
CA THR A 120 -15.49 -11.12 -23.07
C THR A 120 -16.70 -10.51 -22.35
N GLU A 121 -16.48 -9.80 -21.24
CA GLU A 121 -17.52 -9.20 -20.40
C GLU A 121 -17.81 -7.74 -20.74
N ILE A 122 -16.94 -7.06 -21.52
CA ILE A 122 -17.16 -5.67 -21.95
C ILE A 122 -18.48 -5.58 -22.74
N PRO A 123 -19.38 -4.64 -22.40
CA PRO A 123 -20.60 -4.43 -23.15
C PRO A 123 -20.34 -4.13 -24.62
N GLU A 124 -21.18 -4.67 -25.51
CA GLU A 124 -20.98 -4.54 -26.97
C GLU A 124 -20.97 -3.08 -27.44
N SER A 125 -21.73 -2.21 -26.78
CA SER A 125 -21.75 -0.77 -27.06
C SER A 125 -20.44 -0.05 -26.70
N MET A 126 -19.58 -0.65 -25.86
CA MET A 126 -18.28 -0.09 -25.46
C MET A 126 -17.11 -0.61 -26.30
N ARG A 127 -17.24 -1.78 -26.95
CA ARG A 127 -16.15 -2.40 -27.72
C ARG A 127 -15.60 -1.53 -28.85
N PRO A 128 -16.42 -0.84 -29.67
CA PRO A 128 -15.90 0.02 -30.73
C PRO A 128 -14.93 1.07 -30.21
N TYR A 129 -15.18 1.59 -29.02
CA TYR A 129 -14.38 2.63 -28.40
C TYR A 129 -13.13 2.08 -27.74
N LEU A 130 -13.22 0.98 -26.99
CA LEU A 130 -12.11 0.46 -26.18
C LEU A 130 -11.21 -0.53 -26.93
N VAL A 131 -11.79 -1.37 -27.78
CA VAL A 131 -11.10 -2.45 -28.50
C VAL A 131 -10.73 -2.01 -29.91
N ASP A 132 -11.71 -1.51 -30.68
CA ASP A 132 -11.52 -1.14 -32.08
C ASP A 132 -10.95 0.29 -32.25
N LYS A 133 -10.68 0.96 -31.12
CA LYS A 133 -10.05 2.28 -31.02
C LYS A 133 -10.79 3.40 -31.78
N LYS A 134 -12.12 3.30 -31.96
CA LYS A 134 -12.98 4.41 -32.45
C LYS A 134 -12.88 5.62 -31.51
N GLU A 135 -12.97 6.83 -32.06
CA GLU A 135 -12.98 8.09 -31.30
C GLU A 135 -13.94 8.04 -30.11
N LEU A 136 -13.44 8.45 -28.94
CA LEU A 136 -14.19 8.44 -27.68
C LEU A 136 -15.29 9.50 -27.71
N VAL A 137 -16.42 9.21 -27.08
CA VAL A 137 -17.60 10.08 -27.08
C VAL A 137 -17.91 10.59 -25.67
N GLU A 138 -18.37 11.83 -25.58
CA GLU A 138 -18.76 12.47 -24.32
C GLU A 138 -20.07 11.89 -23.77
N THR A 139 -21.03 11.62 -24.66
CA THR A 139 -22.30 10.97 -24.31
C THR A 139 -22.13 9.46 -24.33
N LEU A 140 -22.36 8.82 -23.18
CA LEU A 140 -22.20 7.37 -23.05
C LEU A 140 -23.26 6.62 -23.87
N PRO A 141 -22.87 5.58 -24.62
CA PRO A 141 -23.81 4.72 -25.34
C PRO A 141 -24.48 3.68 -24.44
N ILE A 142 -24.35 3.84 -23.12
CA ILE A 142 -24.81 2.91 -22.09
C ILE A 142 -25.03 3.66 -20.77
N ASP A 143 -25.78 3.06 -19.85
CA ASP A 143 -26.00 3.60 -18.50
C ASP A 143 -24.70 3.76 -17.70
N ASP A 144 -24.65 4.81 -16.87
CA ASP A 144 -23.51 5.20 -16.03
C ASP A 144 -23.04 4.06 -15.12
N VAL A 145 -23.94 3.27 -14.54
CA VAL A 145 -23.60 2.19 -13.62
C VAL A 145 -22.86 1.08 -14.37
N ILE A 146 -23.34 0.72 -15.55
CA ILE A 146 -22.73 -0.34 -16.38
C ILE A 146 -21.40 0.14 -16.96
N PHE A 147 -21.36 1.39 -17.44
CA PHE A 147 -20.12 2.02 -17.89
C PHE A 147 -19.07 2.00 -16.78
N LEU A 148 -19.42 2.56 -15.62
CA LEU A 148 -18.49 2.70 -14.50
C LEU A 148 -17.99 1.35 -13.99
N LYS A 149 -18.87 0.34 -13.87
CA LYS A 149 -18.45 -1.02 -13.53
C LYS A 149 -17.41 -1.55 -14.53
N SER A 150 -17.67 -1.41 -15.82
CA SER A 150 -16.78 -1.91 -16.88
C SER A 150 -15.42 -1.20 -16.86
N ILE A 151 -15.41 0.12 -16.70
CA ILE A 151 -14.18 0.90 -16.58
C ILE A 151 -13.41 0.53 -15.30
N ARG A 152 -14.08 0.32 -14.16
CA ARG A 152 -13.45 -0.14 -12.90
C ARG A 152 -12.82 -1.52 -13.06
N ASP A 153 -13.51 -2.45 -13.71
CA ASP A 153 -13.01 -3.80 -13.98
C ASP A 153 -11.76 -3.80 -14.87
N LEU A 154 -11.74 -2.95 -15.92
CA LEU A 154 -10.58 -2.73 -16.78
C LEU A 154 -9.43 -2.05 -16.03
N ASN A 155 -9.73 -0.98 -15.28
CA ASN A 155 -8.74 -0.26 -14.49
C ASN A 155 -8.08 -1.20 -13.47
N SER A 156 -8.83 -2.07 -12.78
CA SER A 156 -8.25 -3.06 -11.86
C SER A 156 -7.21 -3.97 -12.52
N THR A 157 -7.42 -4.35 -13.78
CA THR A 157 -6.49 -5.21 -14.53
C THR A 157 -5.29 -4.42 -15.05
N TYR A 158 -5.53 -3.21 -15.53
CA TYR A 158 -4.49 -2.24 -15.90
C TYR A 158 -3.54 -1.94 -14.74
N GLN A 159 -4.08 -1.62 -13.56
CA GLN A 159 -3.28 -1.34 -12.37
C GLN A 159 -2.47 -2.57 -11.93
N ALA A 160 -3.02 -3.79 -12.05
CA ALA A 160 -2.26 -5.01 -11.77
C ALA A 160 -1.07 -5.19 -12.73
N ALA A 161 -1.24 -4.89 -14.03
CA ALA A 161 -0.17 -4.96 -15.01
C ALA A 161 0.92 -3.90 -14.78
N VAL A 162 0.52 -2.64 -14.53
CA VAL A 162 1.45 -1.54 -14.20
C VAL A 162 2.25 -1.88 -12.94
N ARG A 163 1.56 -2.34 -11.89
CA ARG A 163 2.18 -2.75 -10.63
C ARG A 163 3.21 -3.85 -10.85
N TRP A 164 2.85 -4.91 -11.57
CA TRP A 164 3.76 -6.01 -11.85
C TRP A 164 5.04 -5.54 -12.56
N LEU A 165 4.91 -4.70 -13.60
CA LEU A 165 6.07 -4.17 -14.33
C LEU A 165 6.97 -3.30 -13.43
N GLY A 166 6.38 -2.52 -12.51
CA GLY A 166 7.14 -1.74 -11.55
C GLY A 166 7.85 -2.59 -10.49
N GLN A 167 7.27 -3.73 -10.11
CA GLN A 167 7.83 -4.65 -9.11
C GLN A 167 8.91 -5.57 -9.67
N GLU A 168 8.90 -5.86 -10.97
CA GLU A 168 9.77 -6.85 -11.61
C GLU A 168 11.28 -6.59 -11.37
N ALA A 169 11.69 -5.32 -11.39
CA ALA A 169 13.07 -4.93 -11.10
C ALA A 169 13.50 -5.21 -9.65
N TRP A 170 12.53 -5.41 -8.74
CA TRP A 170 12.72 -5.54 -7.29
C TRP A 170 12.33 -6.92 -6.77
N PHE A 171 12.09 -7.92 -7.63
CA PHE A 171 11.66 -9.26 -7.19
C PHE A 171 12.64 -9.94 -6.22
N ILE A 172 13.94 -9.63 -6.29
CA ILE A 172 14.92 -10.14 -5.33
C ILE A 172 14.66 -9.59 -3.92
N ASP A 173 14.33 -8.30 -3.81
CA ASP A 173 14.02 -7.68 -2.52
C ASP A 173 12.66 -8.16 -2.01
N TYR A 174 11.67 -8.28 -2.89
CA TYR A 174 10.38 -8.87 -2.54
C TYR A 174 10.47 -10.35 -2.17
N GLU A 175 11.43 -11.12 -2.70
CA GLU A 175 11.67 -12.51 -2.28
C GLU A 175 12.08 -12.54 -0.80
N GLN A 176 12.91 -11.60 -0.34
CA GLN A 176 13.37 -11.54 1.05
C GLN A 176 12.28 -11.14 2.03
N ASN A 177 11.18 -10.53 1.56
CA ASN A 177 10.07 -10.13 2.41
C ASN A 177 9.17 -11.30 2.84
N ASP A 178 9.34 -12.50 2.27
CA ASP A 178 8.56 -13.68 2.65
C ASP A 178 8.70 -14.06 4.13
N VAL A 179 9.86 -13.75 4.73
CA VAL A 179 10.11 -13.90 6.18
C VAL A 179 9.13 -13.11 7.03
N TYR A 180 8.50 -12.07 6.48
CA TYR A 180 7.48 -11.27 7.16
C TYR A 180 6.06 -11.80 6.95
N ASP A 181 5.87 -12.97 6.33
CA ASP A 181 4.56 -13.59 6.21
C ASP A 181 4.04 -14.04 7.59
N ILE A 182 3.20 -13.18 8.18
CA ILE A 182 2.66 -13.34 9.54
C ILE A 182 1.42 -14.24 9.59
N ARG A 183 0.97 -14.79 8.46
CA ARG A 183 -0.27 -15.57 8.38
C ARG A 183 -0.31 -16.72 9.39
N GLY A 184 0.80 -17.41 9.62
CA GLY A 184 0.88 -18.49 10.61
C GLY A 184 0.52 -18.03 12.04
N PHE A 185 1.11 -16.92 12.49
CA PHE A 185 0.79 -16.33 13.78
C PHE A 185 -0.64 -15.78 13.81
N TYR A 186 -1.03 -15.06 12.76
CA TYR A 186 -2.36 -14.44 12.62
C TYR A 186 -3.48 -15.49 12.76
N PHE A 187 -3.39 -16.63 12.07
CA PHE A 187 -4.44 -17.65 12.14
C PHE A 187 -4.50 -18.33 13.51
N ILE A 188 -3.36 -18.54 14.18
CA ILE A 188 -3.36 -19.07 15.55
C ILE A 188 -4.01 -18.10 16.53
N GLN A 189 -3.80 -16.78 16.38
CA GLN A 189 -4.46 -15.79 17.23
C GLN A 189 -5.98 -15.69 16.97
N LYS A 190 -6.42 -15.93 15.73
CA LYS A 190 -7.83 -15.86 15.35
C LYS A 190 -8.62 -17.11 15.70
N ASP A 191 -7.99 -18.29 15.75
CA ASP A 191 -8.63 -19.54 16.15
C ASP A 191 -8.45 -19.78 17.66
N PRO A 192 -9.48 -19.60 18.51
CA PRO A 192 -9.38 -19.80 19.95
C PRO A 192 -9.08 -21.25 20.35
N THR A 193 -9.19 -22.20 19.42
CA THR A 193 -8.88 -23.62 19.64
C THR A 193 -7.50 -24.02 19.13
N ALA A 194 -6.76 -23.14 18.46
CA ALA A 194 -5.50 -23.47 17.81
C ALA A 194 -4.47 -24.07 18.77
N GLU A 195 -4.28 -23.48 19.96
CA GLU A 195 -3.32 -24.00 20.93
C GLU A 195 -3.66 -25.43 21.37
N GLN A 196 -4.95 -25.72 21.59
CA GLN A 196 -5.40 -27.05 21.97
C GLN A 196 -5.20 -28.07 20.84
N LYS A 197 -5.52 -27.67 19.60
CA LYS A 197 -5.26 -28.50 18.41
C LYS A 197 -3.77 -28.81 18.28
N ILE A 198 -2.89 -27.84 18.52
CA ILE A 198 -1.43 -28.05 18.49
C ILE A 198 -0.98 -29.01 19.59
N LYS A 199 -1.48 -28.88 20.83
CA LYS A 199 -1.20 -29.82 21.94
C LYS A 199 -1.67 -31.25 21.62
N GLN A 200 -2.73 -31.38 20.84
CA GLN A 200 -3.33 -32.65 20.45
C GLN A 200 -3.01 -33.00 18.99
N TYR A 201 -1.84 -32.60 18.47
CA TYR A 201 -1.50 -32.66 17.04
C TYR A 201 -1.89 -33.99 16.38
N PHE A 202 -1.48 -35.12 16.96
CA PHE A 202 -1.74 -36.47 16.44
C PHE A 202 -3.18 -36.96 16.54
N ALA A 203 -4.03 -36.30 17.34
CA ALA A 203 -5.45 -36.62 17.44
C ALA A 203 -6.30 -35.85 16.41
N ASN A 204 -5.74 -34.84 15.73
CA ASN A 204 -6.46 -34.10 14.69
C ASN A 204 -6.48 -34.86 13.36
N SER A 205 -7.39 -34.45 12.46
CA SER A 205 -7.46 -34.95 11.08
C SER A 205 -6.18 -34.64 10.29
N ASP A 206 -5.91 -35.39 9.22
CA ASP A 206 -4.76 -35.12 8.34
C ASP A 206 -4.79 -33.70 7.75
N ALA A 207 -5.98 -33.18 7.44
CA ALA A 207 -6.17 -31.82 6.93
C ALA A 207 -5.81 -30.76 7.99
N ASP A 208 -6.22 -30.97 9.24
CA ASP A 208 -5.85 -30.10 10.35
C ASP A 208 -4.35 -30.19 10.65
N GLN A 209 -3.76 -31.38 10.62
CA GLN A 209 -2.33 -31.59 10.80
C GLN A 209 -1.50 -30.87 9.72
N ALA A 210 -1.94 -30.89 8.46
CA ALA A 210 -1.32 -30.16 7.36
C ALA A 210 -1.44 -28.64 7.53
N THR A 211 -2.62 -28.17 7.97
CA THR A 211 -2.88 -26.75 8.25
C THR A 211 -1.98 -26.24 9.39
N ILE A 212 -1.93 -26.97 10.50
CA ILE A 212 -1.07 -26.67 11.66
C ILE A 212 0.41 -26.67 11.24
N LYS A 213 0.86 -27.65 10.44
CA LYS A 213 2.23 -27.66 9.89
C LYS A 213 2.51 -26.36 9.13
N GLY A 214 1.62 -25.94 8.24
CA GLY A 214 1.76 -24.70 7.47
C GLY A 214 1.93 -23.47 8.37
N TRP A 215 1.07 -23.33 9.39
CA TRP A 215 1.15 -22.21 10.34
C TRP A 215 2.46 -22.22 11.13
N LEU A 216 2.85 -23.36 11.70
CA LEU A 216 4.04 -23.46 12.54
C LEU A 216 5.35 -23.32 11.75
N VAL A 217 5.40 -23.81 10.51
CA VAL A 217 6.54 -23.57 9.62
C VAL A 217 6.66 -22.08 9.28
N GLY A 218 5.54 -21.40 8.98
CA GLY A 218 5.53 -19.95 8.76
C GLY A 218 6.02 -19.15 9.98
N MET A 219 5.60 -19.53 11.19
CA MET A 219 6.09 -18.89 12.43
C MET A 219 7.60 -19.06 12.64
N CYS A 220 8.16 -20.22 12.32
CA CYS A 220 9.61 -20.42 12.35
C CYS A 220 10.31 -19.55 11.30
N HIS A 221 9.73 -19.44 10.11
CA HIS A 221 10.27 -18.62 9.03
C HIS A 221 10.37 -17.13 9.42
N ASN A 222 9.45 -16.64 10.26
CA ASN A 222 9.54 -15.29 10.85
C ASN A 222 10.79 -15.05 11.71
N SER A 223 11.57 -16.09 12.04
CA SER A 223 12.90 -15.97 12.66
C SER A 223 14.03 -15.83 11.64
N MET A 224 13.72 -15.43 10.40
CA MET A 224 14.66 -15.35 9.26
C MET A 224 15.28 -16.70 8.88
N MET A 225 14.58 -17.80 9.18
CA MET A 225 15.03 -19.16 8.88
C MET A 225 14.43 -19.63 7.56
N PRO A 226 15.21 -20.21 6.63
CA PRO A 226 14.67 -20.75 5.39
C PRO A 226 13.55 -21.77 5.63
N THR A 227 12.47 -21.69 4.84
CA THR A 227 11.29 -22.57 4.94
C THR A 227 11.64 -24.07 4.94
N ALA A 228 12.64 -24.46 4.15
CA ALA A 228 13.11 -25.86 4.11
C ALA A 228 13.68 -26.32 5.47
N ILE A 229 14.43 -25.45 6.17
CA ILE A 229 14.98 -25.76 7.49
C ILE A 229 13.86 -25.80 8.53
N CYS A 230 12.92 -24.86 8.48
CA CYS A 230 11.75 -24.87 9.36
C CYS A 230 10.89 -26.14 9.15
N SER A 231 10.69 -26.58 7.90
CA SER A 231 9.99 -27.84 7.63
C SER A 231 10.74 -29.04 8.21
N ALA A 232 12.07 -29.10 8.04
CA ALA A 232 12.87 -30.20 8.59
C ALA A 232 12.81 -30.24 10.13
N GLN A 233 12.92 -29.09 10.80
CA GLN A 233 12.79 -28.99 12.26
C GLN A 233 11.38 -29.36 12.75
N PHE A 234 10.34 -28.99 11.99
CA PHE A 234 8.97 -29.41 12.28
C PHE A 234 8.83 -30.93 12.16
N ASP A 235 9.37 -31.53 11.09
CA ASP A 235 9.27 -32.96 10.85
C ASP A 235 10.03 -33.75 11.94
N GLU A 236 11.17 -33.25 12.41
CA GLU A 236 11.89 -33.77 13.59
C GLU A 236 11.04 -33.68 14.86
N ALA A 237 10.44 -32.52 15.14
CA ALA A 237 9.55 -32.34 16.29
C ALA A 237 8.32 -33.27 16.21
N LYS A 238 7.79 -33.51 15.00
CA LYS A 238 6.72 -34.48 14.77
C LYS A 238 7.18 -35.91 15.07
N THR A 239 8.36 -36.33 14.62
CA THR A 239 8.88 -37.67 14.93
C THR A 239 9.07 -37.90 16.43
N ASN A 240 9.38 -36.85 17.19
CA ASN A 240 9.64 -36.91 18.63
C ASN A 240 8.41 -36.62 19.52
N ASP A 241 7.21 -36.43 18.95
CA ASP A 241 6.00 -35.99 19.69
C ASP A 241 6.15 -34.63 20.41
N ASP A 242 6.98 -33.74 19.84
CA ASP A 242 7.38 -32.44 20.40
C ASP A 242 6.78 -31.24 19.63
N VAL A 243 5.68 -31.44 18.88
CA VAL A 243 5.08 -30.39 18.04
C VAL A 243 4.69 -29.14 18.86
N TYR A 244 4.19 -29.33 20.08
CA TYR A 244 3.84 -28.20 20.95
C TYR A 244 5.08 -27.44 21.44
N ALA A 245 6.19 -28.13 21.71
CA ALA A 245 7.46 -27.47 22.05
C ALA A 245 8.01 -26.66 20.87
N TYR A 246 7.87 -27.17 19.64
CA TYR A 246 8.21 -26.44 18.42
C TYR A 246 7.38 -25.15 18.27
N TYR A 247 6.07 -25.21 18.56
CA TYR A 247 5.21 -24.02 18.60
C TYR A 247 5.72 -22.99 19.63
N GLN A 248 5.97 -23.41 20.87
CA GLN A 248 6.42 -22.52 21.94
C GLN A 248 7.77 -21.85 21.62
N LYS A 249 8.70 -22.59 21.01
CA LYS A 249 10.00 -22.08 20.57
C LYS A 249 9.87 -20.91 19.59
N ASN A 250 8.96 -21.02 18.62
CA ASN A 250 8.84 -20.06 17.52
C ASN A 250 7.83 -18.92 17.80
N PHE A 251 6.98 -19.05 18.83
CA PHE A 251 5.92 -18.09 19.13
C PHE A 251 6.39 -16.65 19.29
N LYS A 252 7.46 -16.42 20.06
CA LYS A 252 7.94 -15.06 20.37
C LYS A 252 8.42 -14.32 19.12
N ALA A 253 9.14 -15.00 18.23
CA ALA A 253 9.64 -14.40 17.00
C ALA A 253 8.49 -14.03 16.05
N ALA A 254 7.54 -14.94 15.86
CA ALA A 254 6.36 -14.69 15.03
C ALA A 254 5.47 -13.57 15.59
N GLN A 255 5.29 -13.52 16.92
CA GLN A 255 4.60 -12.42 17.59
C GLN A 255 5.33 -11.08 17.37
N ALA A 256 6.65 -11.07 17.50
CA ALA A 256 7.44 -9.85 17.28
C ALA A 256 7.33 -9.36 15.83
N ALA A 257 7.37 -10.26 14.85
CA ALA A 257 7.15 -9.93 13.44
C ALA A 257 5.76 -9.32 13.20
N TYR A 258 4.70 -9.88 13.79
CA TYR A 258 3.35 -9.30 13.73
C TYR A 258 3.28 -7.90 14.36
N GLN A 259 3.84 -7.74 15.57
CA GLN A 259 3.78 -6.46 16.29
C GLN A 259 4.57 -5.35 15.60
N ASP A 260 5.57 -5.69 14.80
CA ASP A 260 6.42 -4.72 14.12
C ASP A 260 5.66 -3.87 13.08
N PHE A 261 4.54 -4.38 12.53
CA PHE A 261 3.63 -3.67 11.63
C PHE A 261 2.77 -2.60 12.32
N PHE A 262 2.75 -2.56 13.65
CA PHE A 262 1.91 -1.63 14.43
C PHE A 262 2.71 -0.73 15.34
N LYS A 263 4.04 -0.86 15.34
CA LYS A 263 4.94 -0.14 16.22
C LYS A 263 5.33 1.20 15.59
N VAL A 264 5.27 2.27 16.37
CA VAL A 264 5.76 3.58 15.93
C VAL A 264 7.29 3.57 15.86
N LYS A 265 7.84 3.76 14.66
CA LYS A 265 9.29 3.88 14.37
C LYS A 265 9.54 4.56 13.00
N PRO A 266 10.50 5.49 12.89
CA PRO A 266 11.23 6.10 14.01
C PRO A 266 10.31 7.00 14.85
N VAL A 267 10.69 7.23 16.12
CA VAL A 267 9.97 8.16 16.99
C VAL A 267 10.49 9.57 16.74
N ARG A 268 9.61 10.47 16.32
CA ARG A 268 9.96 11.87 16.06
C ARG A 268 10.09 12.68 17.37
N LYS A 269 11.03 13.62 17.40
CA LYS A 269 11.28 14.47 18.59
C LYS A 269 10.46 15.76 18.61
N ASP A 270 9.85 16.13 17.49
CA ASP A 270 9.05 17.34 17.33
C ASP A 270 7.55 17.12 17.52
N ILE A 271 7.16 15.90 17.88
CA ILE A 271 5.80 15.54 18.27
C ILE A 271 5.67 15.59 19.78
N THR A 272 4.65 16.28 20.28
CA THR A 272 4.39 16.40 21.72
C THR A 272 3.08 15.73 22.10
N TRP A 273 3.12 14.88 23.12
CA TRP A 273 1.93 14.30 23.75
C TRP A 273 1.53 15.10 24.99
N SER A 274 0.25 15.49 25.12
CA SER A 274 -0.34 16.02 26.35
C SER A 274 -1.22 14.96 27.01
N PRO A 275 -0.78 14.36 28.13
CA PRO A 275 -1.58 13.36 28.85
C PRO A 275 -2.92 13.89 29.35
N GLU A 276 -2.96 15.14 29.82
CA GLU A 276 -4.14 15.76 30.43
C GLU A 276 -5.23 16.01 29.39
N GLN A 277 -4.83 16.51 28.23
CA GLN A 277 -5.74 16.79 27.12
C GLN A 277 -5.97 15.56 26.23
N LYS A 278 -5.14 14.52 26.38
CA LYS A 278 -5.04 13.36 25.48
C LYS A 278 -4.87 13.79 24.02
N THR A 279 -4.07 14.82 23.82
CA THR A 279 -3.79 15.38 22.49
C THR A 279 -2.37 15.06 22.09
N ILE A 280 -2.17 14.89 20.78
CA ILE A 280 -0.85 14.88 20.18
C ILE A 280 -0.75 16.09 19.25
N THR A 281 0.33 16.84 19.35
CA THR A 281 0.54 18.05 18.53
C THR A 281 1.75 17.85 17.63
N GLN A 282 1.58 18.15 16.34
CA GLN A 282 2.64 18.17 15.33
C GLN A 282 2.68 19.55 14.69
N ASN A 283 3.83 20.23 14.78
CA ASN A 283 4.07 21.43 13.99
C ASN A 283 4.20 21.06 12.51
N PHE A 284 3.58 21.79 11.60
CA PHE A 284 3.61 21.52 10.17
C PHE A 284 3.91 22.82 9.41
N ILE A 285 4.78 22.79 8.40
CA ILE A 285 5.09 24.00 7.62
C ILE A 285 3.82 24.45 6.88
N ASP A 286 3.43 25.72 7.05
CA ASP A 286 2.30 26.30 6.35
C ASP A 286 2.50 26.20 4.82
N PRO A 287 1.60 25.56 4.06
CA PRO A 287 1.71 25.47 2.60
C PRO A 287 1.55 26.83 1.90
N ASN A 288 1.23 27.91 2.63
CA ASN A 288 0.95 29.26 2.11
C ASN A 288 -0.22 29.30 1.11
N VAL A 289 -1.09 28.28 1.14
CA VAL A 289 -2.30 28.18 0.33
C VAL A 289 -3.44 27.76 1.25
N ALA A 290 -4.33 28.70 1.57
CA ALA A 290 -5.41 28.48 2.56
C ALA A 290 -6.28 27.25 2.25
N LYS A 291 -6.55 26.98 0.96
CA LYS A 291 -7.28 25.77 0.54
C LYS A 291 -6.56 24.49 0.96
N VAL A 292 -5.23 24.41 0.75
CA VAL A 292 -4.41 23.24 1.11
C VAL A 292 -4.30 23.12 2.63
N ALA A 293 -4.06 24.22 3.35
CA ALA A 293 -3.98 24.23 4.81
C ALA A 293 -5.27 23.72 5.46
N ASN A 294 -6.44 24.21 5.00
CA ASN A 294 -7.74 23.74 5.47
C ASN A 294 -7.96 22.26 5.13
N TRP A 295 -7.63 21.86 3.91
CA TRP A 295 -7.76 20.47 3.47
C TRP A 295 -6.89 19.51 4.29
N LEU A 296 -5.64 19.87 4.59
CA LEU A 296 -4.74 19.11 5.48
C LEU A 296 -5.38 18.97 6.87
N LYS A 297 -5.76 20.09 7.48
CA LYS A 297 -6.34 20.12 8.83
C LYS A 297 -7.58 19.26 8.92
N THR A 298 -8.52 19.43 7.98
CA THR A 298 -9.76 18.64 7.96
C THR A 298 -9.48 17.16 7.73
N ASN A 299 -8.66 16.77 6.77
CA ASN A 299 -8.46 15.34 6.50
C ASN A 299 -7.67 14.65 7.60
N ILE A 300 -6.63 15.30 8.12
CA ILE A 300 -5.75 14.69 9.10
C ILE A 300 -6.37 14.72 10.51
N GLU A 301 -6.80 15.89 11.02
CA GLU A 301 -7.33 16.00 12.39
C GLU A 301 -8.67 15.28 12.56
N GLU A 302 -9.52 15.23 11.51
CA GLU A 302 -10.81 14.53 11.60
C GLU A 302 -10.68 13.01 11.54
N GLU A 303 -9.64 12.49 10.90
CA GLU A 303 -9.41 11.04 10.84
C GLU A 303 -8.63 10.55 12.07
N TRP A 304 -7.63 11.31 12.51
CA TRP A 304 -6.79 10.99 13.65
C TRP A 304 -7.40 11.50 14.97
N LYS A 305 -8.68 11.16 15.21
CA LYS A 305 -9.39 11.40 16.47
C LYS A 305 -10.30 10.25 16.85
N ASN A 306 -10.53 10.07 18.14
CA ASN A 306 -11.52 9.14 18.69
C ASN A 306 -12.19 9.75 19.93
N THR A 307 -12.91 8.93 20.71
CA THR A 307 -13.49 9.37 21.99
C THR A 307 -12.39 9.72 23.01
N GLY A 308 -12.03 11.01 23.02
CA GLY A 308 -11.12 11.58 24.00
C GLY A 308 -9.66 11.61 23.57
N PHE A 309 -9.30 11.26 22.34
CA PHE A 309 -7.98 11.57 21.76
C PHE A 309 -8.13 12.38 20.47
N GLN A 310 -7.20 13.30 20.24
CA GLN A 310 -7.14 14.11 19.02
C GLN A 310 -5.71 14.47 18.62
N LEU A 311 -5.40 14.30 17.33
CA LEU A 311 -4.25 14.93 16.70
C LEU A 311 -4.55 16.40 16.35
N ILE A 312 -3.60 17.28 16.64
CA ILE A 312 -3.63 18.70 16.34
C ILE A 312 -2.43 19.06 15.45
N ILE A 313 -2.71 19.68 14.31
CA ILE A 313 -1.71 20.29 13.43
C ILE A 313 -1.60 21.76 13.78
N ASN A 314 -0.37 22.19 14.09
CA ASN A 314 -0.03 23.58 14.28
C ASN A 314 0.78 24.10 13.09
N PHE A 315 0.19 24.97 12.26
CA PHE A 315 0.90 25.54 11.12
C PHE A 315 1.94 26.56 11.58
N VAL A 316 3.19 26.35 11.19
CA VAL A 316 4.33 27.22 11.48
C VAL A 316 4.95 27.73 10.18
N LYS A 317 5.49 28.94 10.19
CA LYS A 317 6.09 29.53 8.98
C LYS A 317 7.38 28.82 8.55
N GLN A 318 8.23 28.50 9.53
CA GLN A 318 9.52 27.86 9.32
C GLN A 318 9.86 27.03 10.54
N ASN A 319 10.29 25.79 10.33
CA ASN A 319 10.91 24.93 11.32
C ASN A 319 11.62 23.78 10.57
N PRO A 320 12.96 23.65 10.65
CA PRO A 320 13.71 22.72 9.81
C PRO A 320 13.35 21.25 10.02
N ILE A 321 12.73 20.89 11.16
CA ILE A 321 12.32 19.52 11.44
C ILE A 321 10.83 19.29 11.19
N SER A 322 10.01 20.33 11.01
CA SER A 322 8.57 20.15 10.84
C SER A 322 8.22 19.59 9.46
N PRO A 323 7.26 18.65 9.38
CA PRO A 323 6.79 18.13 8.11
C PRO A 323 6.17 19.21 7.21
N PHE A 324 6.21 18.97 5.90
CA PHE A 324 5.63 19.80 4.87
C PHE A 324 5.09 18.95 3.71
N ILE A 325 4.27 19.57 2.87
CA ILE A 325 3.72 18.93 1.67
C ILE A 325 4.33 19.54 0.40
N VAL A 326 4.66 18.67 -0.56
CA VAL A 326 5.09 19.04 -1.91
C VAL A 326 4.16 18.39 -2.92
N PHE A 327 3.85 19.14 -3.98
CA PHE A 327 3.09 18.61 -5.11
C PHE A 327 4.03 18.42 -6.31
N GLU A 328 4.19 17.18 -6.76
CA GLU A 328 5.03 16.80 -7.90
C GLU A 328 4.25 15.91 -8.87
N LYS A 329 4.25 16.26 -10.16
CA LYS A 329 3.43 15.58 -11.17
C LYS A 329 3.94 14.17 -11.46
N GLY A 330 3.04 13.19 -11.50
CA GLY A 330 3.34 11.81 -11.89
C GLY A 330 4.05 10.99 -10.82
N VAL A 331 4.12 11.49 -9.58
CA VAL A 331 4.69 10.75 -8.46
C VAL A 331 3.65 9.89 -7.76
N THR A 332 4.08 8.76 -7.23
CA THR A 332 3.28 8.04 -6.23
C THR A 332 3.41 8.77 -4.91
N PRO A 333 2.30 9.03 -4.19
CA PRO A 333 2.36 9.64 -2.87
C PRO A 333 3.23 8.83 -1.91
N HIS A 334 4.06 9.52 -1.13
CA HIS A 334 4.98 8.91 -0.19
C HIS A 334 5.48 9.94 0.84
N VAL A 335 6.01 9.44 1.95
CA VAL A 335 6.83 10.22 2.88
C VAL A 335 8.32 9.98 2.64
N SER A 336 9.10 11.05 2.62
CA SER A 336 10.57 11.02 2.47
C SER A 336 11.26 12.09 3.32
N GLY A 337 12.60 12.13 3.26
CA GLY A 337 13.45 13.03 4.04
C GLY A 337 14.21 12.32 5.15
N GLU A 338 15.28 12.93 5.65
CA GLU A 338 16.13 12.34 6.71
C GLU A 338 15.34 12.13 8.01
N ASN A 339 14.37 13.00 8.27
CA ASN A 339 13.50 12.96 9.42
C ASN A 339 12.06 12.62 9.04
N TRP A 340 11.80 12.05 7.86
CA TRP A 340 10.44 11.75 7.37
C TRP A 340 9.55 13.00 7.33
N GLU A 341 10.08 14.12 6.86
CA GLU A 341 9.42 15.42 6.89
C GLU A 341 8.68 15.81 5.59
N THR A 342 8.93 15.13 4.47
CA THR A 342 8.34 15.52 3.19
C THR A 342 7.20 14.58 2.81
N ILE A 343 5.97 15.08 2.78
CA ILE A 343 4.85 14.39 2.13
C ILE A 343 4.81 14.84 0.67
N THR A 344 5.03 13.92 -0.25
CA THR A 344 4.92 14.20 -1.69
C THR A 344 3.57 13.70 -2.20
N MET A 345 2.85 14.51 -2.98
CA MET A 345 1.58 14.15 -3.61
C MET A 345 1.53 14.58 -5.08
N ASP A 346 0.70 13.94 -5.91
CA ASP A 346 0.52 14.34 -7.30
C ASP A 346 -0.59 15.40 -7.45
N PRO A 347 -0.28 16.61 -7.99
CA PRO A 347 -1.24 17.69 -8.17
C PRO A 347 -2.33 17.39 -9.21
N ASP A 348 -2.18 16.38 -10.07
CA ASP A 348 -3.19 16.03 -11.06
C ASP A 348 -4.46 15.43 -10.40
N TYR A 349 -4.37 14.98 -9.15
CA TYR A 349 -5.52 14.49 -8.40
C TYR A 349 -6.25 15.63 -7.69
N SER A 350 -7.58 15.60 -7.79
CA SER A 350 -8.42 16.54 -7.03
C SER A 350 -8.25 16.31 -5.53
N LEU A 351 -8.08 17.40 -4.76
CA LEU A 351 -8.12 17.37 -3.30
C LEU A 351 -9.49 16.91 -2.76
N ASP A 352 -10.54 17.05 -3.57
CA ASP A 352 -11.89 16.61 -3.24
C ASP A 352 -12.10 15.11 -3.54
N ASP A 353 -11.16 14.46 -4.25
CA ASP A 353 -11.23 13.01 -4.50
C ASP A 353 -10.96 12.23 -3.21
N TYR A 354 -11.75 11.19 -3.00
CA TYR A 354 -11.63 10.37 -1.80
C TYR A 354 -10.29 9.64 -1.71
N ASN A 355 -9.65 9.23 -2.82
CA ASN A 355 -8.32 8.63 -2.75
C ASN A 355 -7.32 9.66 -2.22
N THR A 356 -7.30 10.87 -2.78
CA THR A 356 -6.39 11.94 -2.34
C THR A 356 -6.56 12.23 -0.85
N GLN A 357 -7.80 12.30 -0.38
CA GLN A 357 -8.14 12.51 1.03
C GLN A 357 -7.67 11.37 1.93
N TRP A 358 -7.88 10.12 1.53
CA TRP A 358 -7.39 8.99 2.30
C TRP A 358 -5.86 8.92 2.29
N THR A 359 -5.24 9.12 1.13
CA THR A 359 -3.80 9.06 0.96
C THR A 359 -3.11 10.03 1.91
N ILE A 360 -3.57 11.28 2.02
CA ILE A 360 -2.94 12.21 2.97
C ILE A 360 -3.09 11.77 4.43
N ARG A 361 -4.17 11.07 4.79
CA ARG A 361 -4.36 10.52 6.14
C ARG A 361 -3.36 9.39 6.42
N HIS A 362 -3.15 8.52 5.43
CA HIS A 362 -2.18 7.42 5.44
C HIS A 362 -0.75 7.94 5.51
N GLU A 363 -0.36 8.83 4.58
CA GLU A 363 0.98 9.43 4.58
C GLU A 363 1.26 10.18 5.88
N PHE A 364 0.26 10.85 6.47
CA PHE A 364 0.45 11.47 7.78
C PHE A 364 0.65 10.43 8.89
N GLY A 365 0.11 9.22 8.77
CA GLY A 365 0.44 8.13 9.69
C GLY A 365 1.93 7.75 9.66
N HIS A 366 2.56 7.81 8.49
CA HIS A 366 4.02 7.65 8.36
C HIS A 366 4.79 8.81 9.01
N ILE A 367 4.27 10.04 8.94
CA ILE A 367 4.81 11.17 9.73
C ILE A 367 4.76 10.84 11.23
N LEU A 368 3.66 10.25 11.71
CA LEU A 368 3.54 9.82 13.11
C LEU A 368 4.44 8.62 13.47
N GLY A 369 5.11 8.02 12.48
CA GLY A 369 6.03 6.90 12.60
C GLY A 369 5.36 5.53 12.48
N PHE A 370 4.09 5.43 12.07
CA PHE A 370 3.50 4.13 11.78
C PHE A 370 4.06 3.58 10.45
N PRO A 371 4.46 2.30 10.40
CA PRO A 371 4.78 1.65 9.13
C PRO A 371 3.49 1.36 8.35
N ASP A 372 3.66 0.94 7.11
CA ASP A 372 2.58 0.28 6.38
C ASP A 372 2.13 -0.99 7.09
N CYS A 373 0.84 -1.28 6.99
CA CYS A 373 0.22 -2.48 7.59
C CYS A 373 -0.40 -3.39 6.51
N TYR A 374 0.39 -3.64 5.47
CA TYR A 374 0.16 -4.69 4.50
C TYR A 374 1.48 -5.42 4.26
N LEU A 375 1.41 -6.60 3.67
CA LEU A 375 2.60 -7.36 3.29
C LEU A 375 2.60 -7.64 1.79
N GLU A 376 3.78 -7.51 1.20
CA GLU A 376 4.07 -7.91 -0.17
C GLU A 376 5.36 -8.70 -0.25
N PHE A 377 5.30 -9.85 -0.93
CA PHE A 377 6.48 -10.66 -1.19
C PHE A 377 6.34 -11.46 -2.49
N TYR A 378 7.48 -11.82 -3.06
CA TYR A 378 7.58 -12.59 -4.29
C TYR A 378 7.88 -14.05 -3.98
N ASN A 379 6.93 -14.94 -4.28
CA ASN A 379 7.17 -16.37 -4.22
C ASN A 379 7.86 -16.81 -5.51
N LYS A 380 9.17 -17.03 -5.44
CA LYS A 380 10.01 -17.43 -6.58
C LYS A 380 9.65 -18.79 -7.19
N THR A 381 9.19 -19.72 -6.37
CA THR A 381 8.82 -21.08 -6.82
C THR A 381 7.57 -21.00 -7.70
N GLU A 382 6.57 -20.25 -7.26
CA GLU A 382 5.31 -20.06 -7.97
C GLU A 382 5.38 -18.97 -9.04
N LYS A 383 6.42 -18.11 -8.97
CA LYS A 383 6.55 -16.88 -9.75
C LYS A 383 5.34 -15.95 -9.58
N THR A 384 4.95 -15.76 -8.33
CA THR A 384 3.76 -14.98 -7.95
C THR A 384 4.13 -13.87 -6.97
N MET A 385 3.48 -12.73 -7.10
CA MET A 385 3.46 -11.67 -6.09
C MET A 385 2.25 -11.89 -5.19
N THR A 386 2.49 -11.99 -3.88
CA THR A 386 1.44 -12.10 -2.86
C THR A 386 1.27 -10.75 -2.17
N TYR A 387 0.01 -10.32 -1.98
CA TYR A 387 -0.37 -9.09 -1.27
C TYR A 387 -1.53 -9.35 -0.31
N TYR A 388 -1.45 -8.84 0.92
CA TYR A 388 -2.59 -8.74 1.82
C TYR A 388 -2.45 -7.60 2.84
N THR A 389 -3.58 -7.05 3.28
CA THR A 389 -3.70 -6.09 4.37
C THR A 389 -3.87 -6.83 5.69
N ILE A 390 -3.12 -6.48 6.73
CA ILE A 390 -3.08 -7.26 7.97
C ILE A 390 -4.35 -7.04 8.80
N GLU A 391 -4.73 -5.77 9.03
CA GLU A 391 -5.95 -5.38 9.76
C GLU A 391 -6.87 -4.53 8.87
N PRO A 392 -7.87 -5.13 8.21
CA PRO A 392 -8.82 -4.46 7.31
C PRO A 392 -9.49 -3.17 7.80
N ASP A 393 -9.67 -3.03 9.12
CA ASP A 393 -10.35 -1.88 9.74
C ASP A 393 -9.37 -0.80 10.22
N ASN A 394 -8.07 -1.01 10.07
CA ASN A 394 -7.03 -0.13 10.55
C ASN A 394 -6.61 0.86 9.44
N LEU A 395 -6.54 2.15 9.82
CA LEU A 395 -6.24 3.28 8.93
C LEU A 395 -4.95 3.10 8.13
N MET A 396 -3.92 2.49 8.72
CA MET A 396 -2.62 2.27 8.10
C MET A 396 -2.56 1.02 7.21
N CYS A 397 -3.60 0.19 7.24
CA CYS A 397 -3.64 -1.08 6.49
C CYS A 397 -4.58 -0.99 5.29
N ALA A 398 -5.66 -0.20 5.37
CA ALA A 398 -6.76 -0.29 4.43
C ALA A 398 -7.47 1.03 4.15
N TRP A 399 -8.03 1.09 2.94
CA TRP A 399 -8.68 2.28 2.39
C TRP A 399 -9.98 2.70 3.11
N GLY A 400 -10.66 1.73 3.72
CA GLY A 400 -11.83 1.94 4.57
C GLY A 400 -11.51 1.91 6.06
N GLY A 401 -10.24 1.76 6.41
CA GLY A 401 -9.77 1.70 7.79
C GLY A 401 -9.95 3.03 8.52
N LYS A 402 -9.95 2.95 9.85
CA LYS A 402 -10.10 4.10 10.75
C LYS A 402 -9.06 4.04 11.86
N LEU A 403 -8.93 5.14 12.59
CA LEU A 403 -8.15 5.17 13.83
C LEU A 403 -8.72 4.15 14.84
N GLN A 404 -7.92 3.14 15.14
CA GLN A 404 -8.17 2.14 16.19
C GLN A 404 -7.57 2.55 17.56
N PRO A 405 -8.12 2.07 18.69
CA PRO A 405 -7.55 2.31 20.02
C PRO A 405 -6.09 1.85 20.21
N SER A 406 -5.65 0.87 19.42
CA SER A 406 -4.26 0.41 19.40
C SER A 406 -3.29 1.50 18.92
N HIS A 407 -3.70 2.35 17.97
CA HIS A 407 -2.87 3.48 17.51
C HIS A 407 -2.62 4.48 18.63
N GLU A 408 -3.67 4.91 19.33
CA GLU A 408 -3.53 5.83 20.46
C GLU A 408 -2.60 5.25 21.53
N THR A 409 -2.74 3.96 21.81
CA THR A 409 -1.89 3.25 22.78
C THR A 409 -0.42 3.28 22.36
N GLU A 410 -0.13 3.03 21.09
CA GLU A 410 1.25 3.05 20.58
C GLU A 410 1.81 4.48 20.48
N LEU A 411 1.01 5.46 20.04
CA LEU A 411 1.39 6.88 20.02
C LEU A 411 1.73 7.37 21.43
N ARG A 412 0.86 7.07 22.42
CA ARG A 412 1.12 7.42 23.82
C ARG A 412 2.43 6.81 24.29
N LYS A 413 2.65 5.52 24.03
CA LYS A 413 3.90 4.83 24.39
C LYS A 413 5.13 5.46 23.74
N ALA A 414 5.04 5.86 22.47
CA ALA A 414 6.14 6.48 21.73
C ALA A 414 6.45 7.91 22.21
N TYR A 415 5.43 8.72 22.49
CA TYR A 415 5.59 10.17 22.68
C TYR A 415 5.42 10.67 24.13
N THR A 416 5.11 9.80 25.10
CA THR A 416 5.09 10.18 26.53
C THR A 416 6.48 10.18 27.16
N VAL A 417 7.41 9.36 26.65
CA VAL A 417 8.73 9.11 27.29
C VAL A 417 9.83 10.03 26.76
N VAL A 418 9.58 10.73 25.66
CA VAL A 418 10.56 11.59 24.99
C VAL A 418 10.33 13.03 25.44
N GLN A 419 10.81 13.38 26.64
CA GLN A 419 10.99 14.76 27.09
C GLN A 419 12.42 14.99 27.57
#